data_AF-A0A7S0FT75-F1
#
_entry.id   AF-A0A7S0FT75-F1
#
_cell.length_a   1.000
_cell.length_b   1.000
_cell.length_c   1.000
_cell.angle_alpha   90.00
_cell.angle_beta   90.00
_cell.angle_gamma   90.00
#
_symmetry.space_group_name_H-M   'P 1'
#
loop_
_entity.id
_entity.type
_entity.pdbx_description
1 polymer ?
#
loop_
_entity_poly.entity_id
_entity_poly.type
_entity_poly.pdbx_seq_one_letter_code
_entity_poly.pdbx_strand_id
1 'polypeptide(L)'
;KSFLSSPFYKLQECARTVAKASIACKIELDEDEFIEKFNPGMMEAVFAWCKGAKFVDVQKLTGTFEGTTIRTLRRLEELVRQLANAAKSIGNHELQTKFEKGSELLKRDIVFCSSLYL
;
A
#
# COMPACT_ATOMS: atom_id res chain seq x y z
N LYS A 1 11.75 -15.24 9.09
CA LYS A 1 11.33 -14.95 7.70
C LYS A 1 10.03 -14.14 7.78
N SER A 2 10.02 -12.90 7.31
CA SER A 2 8.90 -11.97 7.45
C SER A 2 7.66 -12.53 6.76
N PHE A 3 6.53 -12.67 7.48
CA PHE A 3 5.24 -13.15 6.94
C PHE A 3 4.72 -12.29 5.76
N LEU A 4 5.31 -11.12 5.56
CA LEU A 4 5.04 -10.18 4.47
C LEU A 4 5.64 -10.62 3.12
N SER A 5 6.64 -11.50 3.11
CA SER A 5 7.27 -11.94 1.85
C SER A 5 6.33 -12.78 0.98
N SER A 6 5.50 -13.63 1.59
CA SER A 6 4.58 -14.49 0.84
C SER A 6 3.52 -13.70 0.06
N PRO A 7 2.81 -12.72 0.67
CA PRO A 7 1.93 -11.82 -0.08
C PRO A 7 2.64 -11.03 -1.18
N PHE A 8 3.89 -10.60 -0.95
CA PHE A 8 4.66 -9.87 -1.94
C PHE A 8 4.97 -10.72 -3.17
N TYR A 9 5.38 -11.98 -2.99
CA TYR A 9 5.61 -12.89 -4.11
C TYR A 9 4.34 -13.12 -4.94
N LYS A 10 3.18 -13.30 -4.28
CA LYS A 10 1.89 -13.42 -4.99
C LYS A 10 1.57 -12.17 -5.81
N LEU A 11 1.88 -10.98 -5.30
CA LEU A 11 1.71 -9.74 -6.03
C LEU A 11 2.64 -9.69 -7.27
N GLN A 12 3.90 -10.12 -7.14
CA GLN A 12 4.82 -10.19 -8.27
C GLN A 12 4.37 -11.21 -9.34
N GLU A 13 3.82 -12.36 -8.94
CA GLU A 13 3.24 -13.35 -9.87
C GLU A 13 2.04 -12.78 -10.64
N CYS A 14 1.15 -12.06 -9.96
CA CYS A 14 0.03 -11.36 -10.59
C CYS A 14 0.54 -10.29 -11.57
N ALA A 15 1.52 -9.48 -11.15
CA ALA A 15 2.12 -8.46 -12.01
C ALA A 15 2.76 -9.08 -13.26
N ARG A 16 3.46 -10.21 -13.11
CA ARG A 16 4.03 -10.96 -14.21
C ARG A 16 2.97 -11.46 -15.20
N THR A 17 1.85 -11.93 -14.68
CA THR A 17 0.71 -12.38 -15.50
C THR A 17 0.13 -11.22 -16.31
N VAL A 18 -0.01 -10.04 -15.70
CA VAL A 18 -0.48 -8.83 -16.38
C VAL A 18 0.52 -8.38 -17.46
N ALA A 19 1.83 -8.35 -17.14
CA ALA A 19 2.88 -7.99 -18.09
C ALA A 19 2.85 -8.88 -19.35
N LYS A 20 2.76 -10.21 -19.17
CA LYS A 20 2.66 -11.17 -20.28
C LYS A 20 1.42 -10.95 -21.13
N ALA A 21 0.27 -10.66 -20.50
CA ALA A 21 -0.95 -10.34 -21.24
C ALA A 21 -0.82 -9.02 -22.03
N SER A 22 -0.17 -8.00 -21.48
CA SER A 22 0.10 -6.74 -22.17
C SER A 22 1.01 -6.93 -23.39
N ILE A 23 2.09 -7.71 -23.24
CA ILE A 23 3.02 -8.04 -24.33
C ILE A 23 2.30 -8.83 -25.44
N ALA A 24 1.44 -9.78 -25.08
CA ALA A 24 0.61 -10.52 -26.05
C ALA A 24 -0.33 -9.60 -26.85
N CYS A 25 -0.77 -8.50 -26.26
CA CYS A 25 -1.54 -7.44 -26.92
C CYS A 25 -0.69 -6.42 -27.70
N LYS A 26 0.61 -6.69 -27.90
CA LYS A 26 1.58 -5.81 -28.60
C LYS A 26 1.81 -4.46 -27.92
N ILE A 27 1.64 -4.39 -26.61
CA ILE A 27 2.07 -3.23 -25.81
C ILE A 27 3.57 -3.41 -25.54
N GLU A 28 4.37 -2.40 -25.89
CA GLU A 28 5.80 -2.36 -25.53
C GLU A 28 5.94 -2.22 -24.01
N LEU A 29 6.37 -3.30 -23.37
CA LEU A 29 6.56 -3.39 -21.93
C LEU A 29 7.68 -4.39 -21.63
N ASP A 30 8.61 -3.98 -20.79
CA ASP A 30 9.61 -4.87 -20.21
C ASP A 30 9.03 -5.54 -18.94
N GLU A 31 9.04 -6.87 -18.92
CA GLU A 31 8.43 -7.66 -17.84
C GLU A 31 9.14 -7.43 -16.50
N ASP A 32 10.47 -7.35 -16.50
CA ASP A 32 11.26 -7.22 -15.29
C ASP A 32 11.19 -5.78 -14.76
N GLU A 33 11.29 -4.78 -15.64
CA GLU A 33 11.11 -3.35 -15.28
C GLU A 33 9.71 -3.10 -14.71
N PHE A 34 8.68 -3.77 -15.23
CA PHE A 34 7.32 -3.65 -14.69
C PHE A 34 7.20 -4.20 -13.26
N ILE A 35 7.86 -5.33 -12.98
CA ILE A 35 7.84 -5.96 -11.66
C ILE A 35 8.68 -5.16 -10.66
N GLU A 36 9.80 -4.58 -11.09
CA GLU A 36 10.67 -3.75 -10.24
C GLU A 36 9.99 -2.47 -9.73
N LYS A 37 8.92 -2.00 -10.40
CA LYS A 37 8.13 -0.85 -9.93
C LYS A 37 7.44 -1.11 -8.58
N PHE A 38 7.25 -2.36 -8.18
CA PHE A 38 6.64 -2.71 -6.90
C PHE A 38 7.70 -2.81 -5.79
N ASN A 39 7.98 -1.69 -5.13
CA ASN A 39 9.00 -1.60 -4.08
C ASN A 39 8.47 -2.09 -2.70
N PRO A 40 9.10 -3.10 -2.06
CA PRO A 40 8.68 -3.62 -0.76
C PRO A 40 9.18 -2.80 0.46
N GLY A 41 10.01 -1.78 0.26
CA GLY A 41 10.74 -1.08 1.33
C GLY A 41 9.88 -0.44 2.42
N MET A 42 8.61 -0.14 2.13
CA MET A 42 7.66 0.42 3.10
C MET A 42 6.78 -0.63 3.80
N MET A 43 6.83 -1.91 3.39
CA MET A 43 5.89 -2.93 3.88
C MET A 43 5.98 -3.13 5.39
N GLU A 44 7.19 -3.23 5.93
CA GLU A 44 7.40 -3.45 7.37
C GLU A 44 7.00 -2.22 8.19
N ALA A 45 7.34 -1.02 7.70
CA ALA A 45 7.00 0.25 8.32
C ALA A 45 5.48 0.46 8.41
N VAL A 46 4.75 0.24 7.32
CA VAL A 46 3.29 0.34 7.28
C VAL A 46 2.65 -0.69 8.20
N PHE A 47 3.15 -1.92 8.21
CA PHE A 47 2.60 -2.96 9.08
C PHE A 47 2.81 -2.66 10.57
N ALA A 48 4.00 -2.15 10.94
CA ALA A 48 4.28 -1.70 12.30
C ALA A 48 3.38 -0.53 12.71
N TRP A 49 3.14 0.43 11.80
CA TRP A 49 2.22 1.54 12.02
C TRP A 49 0.79 1.06 12.32
N CYS A 50 0.24 0.17 11.49
CA CYS A 50 -1.09 -0.41 11.70
C CYS A 50 -1.21 -1.24 12.99
N LYS A 51 -0.09 -1.74 13.54
CA LYS A 51 -0.02 -2.38 14.85
C LYS A 51 0.07 -1.41 16.03
N GLY A 52 0.10 -0.10 15.78
CA GLY A 52 0.16 0.94 16.80
C GLY A 52 1.58 1.29 17.26
N ALA A 53 2.62 0.98 16.46
CA ALA A 53 3.97 1.46 16.73
C ALA A 53 4.02 3.00 16.70
N LYS A 54 4.90 3.59 17.52
CA LYS A 54 5.12 5.04 17.51
C LYS A 54 5.78 5.47 16.19
N PHE A 55 5.46 6.68 15.73
CA PHE A 55 6.01 7.20 14.47
C PHE A 55 7.54 7.19 14.44
N VAL A 56 8.20 7.50 15.57
CA VAL A 56 9.66 7.46 15.71
C VAL A 56 10.24 6.08 15.42
N ASP A 57 9.54 5.01 15.80
CA ASP A 57 10.02 3.64 15.57
C ASP A 57 9.75 3.19 14.13
N VAL A 58 8.61 3.61 13.56
CA VAL A 58 8.32 3.40 12.13
C VAL A 58 9.36 4.11 11.25
N GLN A 59 9.73 5.33 11.60
CA GLN A 59 10.69 6.13 10.85
C GLN A 59 12.10 5.50 10.82
N LYS A 60 12.49 4.76 11.87
CA LYS A 60 13.75 4.00 11.87
C LYS A 60 13.76 2.84 10.88
N LEU A 61 12.58 2.32 10.51
CA LEU A 61 12.44 1.20 9.57
C LEU A 61 12.49 1.64 8.10
N THR A 62 12.14 2.89 7.80
CA THR A 62 12.03 3.36 6.41
C THR A 62 13.36 3.84 5.83
N GLY A 63 14.21 4.46 6.65
CA GLY A 63 15.45 5.10 6.18
C GLY A 63 15.22 6.29 5.23
N THR A 64 14.00 6.83 5.15
CA THR A 64 13.63 7.98 4.31
C THR A 64 13.28 9.19 5.17
N PHE A 65 13.11 10.37 4.58
CA PHE A 65 12.65 11.56 5.32
C PHE A 65 11.22 11.41 5.84
N GLU A 66 10.93 12.00 7.01
CA GLU A 66 9.66 11.89 7.73
C GLU A 66 8.47 12.33 6.84
N GLY A 67 8.65 13.43 6.11
CA GLY A 67 7.64 13.96 5.19
C GLY A 67 7.34 13.01 4.02
N THR A 68 8.29 12.19 3.61
CA THR A 68 8.06 11.14 2.60
C THR A 68 7.27 9.99 3.20
N THR A 69 7.63 9.53 4.40
CA THR A 69 6.86 8.52 5.14
C THR A 69 5.40 8.95 5.33
N ILE A 70 5.16 10.18 5.79
CA ILE A 70 3.81 10.73 6.01
C ILE A 70 3.02 10.80 4.70
N ARG A 71 3.62 11.32 3.62
CA ARG A 71 2.96 11.38 2.30
C ARG A 71 2.60 10.00 1.78
N THR A 72 3.49 9.01 1.93
CA THR A 72 3.22 7.63 1.51
C THR A 72 2.08 7.01 2.30
N LEU A 73 2.02 7.21 3.63
CA LEU A 73 0.93 6.71 4.46
C LEU A 73 -0.42 7.34 4.11
N ARG A 74 -0.45 8.67 3.88
CA ARG A 74 -1.68 9.36 3.43
C ARG A 74 -2.15 8.88 2.05
N ARG A 75 -1.22 8.70 1.11
CA ARG A 75 -1.53 8.16 -0.23
C ARG A 75 -2.04 6.73 -0.15
N LEU A 76 -1.48 5.91 0.74
CA LEU A 76 -1.94 4.54 0.96
C LEU A 76 -3.35 4.51 1.56
N GLU A 77 -3.66 5.35 2.53
CA GLU A 77 -5.02 5.41 3.09
C GLU A 77 -6.06 5.81 2.03
N GLU A 78 -5.73 6.79 1.19
CA GLU A 78 -6.60 7.19 0.08
C GLU A 78 -6.87 6.01 -0.88
N LEU A 79 -5.82 5.25 -1.22
CA LEU A 79 -5.95 4.05 -2.04
C LEU A 79 -6.86 3.00 -1.38
N VAL A 80 -6.70 2.75 -0.08
CA VAL A 80 -7.54 1.79 0.67
C VAL A 80 -9.00 2.23 0.66
N ARG A 81 -9.27 3.53 0.79
CA ARG A 81 -10.63 4.09 0.70
C ARG A 81 -11.23 3.91 -0.69
N GLN A 82 -10.44 4.11 -1.74
CA GLN A 82 -10.88 3.85 -3.12
C GLN A 82 -11.20 2.35 -3.35
N LEU A 83 -10.40 1.45 -2.77
CA LEU A 83 -10.67 0.01 -2.81
C LEU A 83 -11.94 -0.39 -2.06
N ALA A 84 -12.24 0.24 -0.91
CA ALA A 84 -13.51 0.04 -0.19
C ALA A 84 -14.71 0.43 -1.07
N ASN A 85 -14.63 1.57 -1.74
CA ASN A 85 -15.66 2.01 -2.68
C ASN A 85 -15.82 1.07 -3.88
N ALA A 86 -14.71 0.60 -4.45
CA ALA A 86 -14.74 -0.38 -5.54
C ALA A 86 -15.37 -1.72 -5.11
N ALA A 87 -15.02 -2.21 -3.90
CA ALA A 87 -15.62 -3.42 -3.33
C ALA A 87 -17.13 -3.28 -3.12
N LYS A 88 -17.57 -2.10 -2.66
CA LYS A 88 -18.99 -1.76 -2.54
C LYS A 88 -19.70 -1.79 -3.91
N SER A 89 -19.09 -1.23 -4.95
CA SER A 89 -19.65 -1.22 -6.30
C SER A 89 -19.82 -2.62 -6.90
N ILE A 90 -18.96 -3.57 -6.52
CA ILE A 90 -19.04 -4.99 -6.97
C ILE A 90 -20.02 -5.79 -6.09
N GLY A 91 -20.52 -5.23 -4.99
CA GLY A 91 -21.41 -5.91 -4.04
C GLY A 91 -20.68 -6.82 -3.05
N ASN A 92 -19.36 -6.71 -2.92
CA ASN A 92 -18.58 -7.49 -1.97
C ASN A 92 -18.43 -6.74 -0.64
N HIS A 93 -19.41 -6.93 0.25
CA HIS A 93 -19.47 -6.26 1.54
C HIS A 93 -18.39 -6.71 2.52
N GLU A 94 -17.98 -7.99 2.51
CA GLU A 94 -16.91 -8.47 3.39
C GLU A 94 -15.58 -7.75 3.09
N LEU A 95 -15.27 -7.61 1.79
CA LEU A 95 -14.07 -6.93 1.34
C LEU A 95 -14.12 -5.42 1.63
N GLN A 96 -15.30 -4.81 1.48
CA GLN A 96 -15.53 -3.41 1.87
C GLN A 96 -15.19 -3.18 3.35
N THR A 97 -15.80 -3.97 4.26
CA THR A 97 -15.56 -3.84 5.71
C THR A 97 -14.09 -4.07 6.07
N LYS A 98 -13.42 -4.99 5.37
CA LYS A 98 -11.98 -5.24 5.57
C LYS A 98 -11.12 -4.03 5.20
N PHE A 99 -11.43 -3.35 4.09
CA PHE A 99 -10.72 -2.13 3.69
C PHE A 99 -11.05 -0.94 4.58
N GLU A 100 -12.30 -0.78 5.01
CA GLU A 100 -12.70 0.26 5.97
C GLU A 100 -11.92 0.12 7.28
N LYS A 101 -11.85 -1.09 7.85
CA LYS A 101 -11.03 -1.37 9.03
C LYS A 101 -9.54 -1.10 8.79
N GLY A 102 -9.04 -1.38 7.59
CA GLY A 102 -7.67 -1.05 7.20
C GLY A 102 -7.39 0.46 7.18
N SER A 103 -8.34 1.25 6.66
CA SER A 103 -8.26 2.72 6.66
C SER A 103 -8.25 3.29 8.08
N GLU A 104 -9.09 2.76 8.98
CA GLU A 104 -9.12 3.18 10.39
C GLU A 104 -7.79 2.94 11.11
N LEU A 105 -7.14 1.79 10.87
CA LEU A 105 -5.83 1.48 11.46
C LEU A 105 -4.72 2.42 10.96
N LEU A 106 -4.83 2.92 9.72
CA LEU A 106 -3.89 3.88 9.15
C LEU A 106 -4.11 5.30 9.71
N LYS A 107 -5.37 5.69 9.97
CA LYS A 107 -5.78 7.03 10.44
C LYS A 107 -5.45 7.26 11.90
N ARG A 108 -4.19 7.60 12.19
CA ARG A 108 -3.73 7.88 13.55
C ARG A 108 -2.78 9.08 13.61
N ASP A 109 -2.84 9.78 14.74
CA ASP A 109 -1.85 10.74 15.23
C ASP A 109 -1.34 11.72 14.15
N ILE A 110 -0.03 11.98 14.16
CA ILE A 110 0.68 12.98 13.36
C ILE A 110 0.52 12.82 11.84
N VAL A 111 0.21 11.61 11.37
CA VAL A 111 0.09 11.33 9.93
C VAL A 111 -1.17 11.98 9.34
N PHE A 112 -2.18 12.25 10.18
CA PHE A 112 -3.46 12.83 9.78
C PHE A 112 -3.77 14.18 10.45
N CYS A 113 -2.77 14.87 11.00
CA CYS A 113 -2.94 16.24 11.45
C CYS A 113 -3.36 17.16 10.27
N SER A 114 -4.35 18.02 10.52
CA SER A 114 -4.81 19.01 9.55
C SER A 114 -3.71 20.00 9.17
N SER A 115 -3.78 20.50 7.94
CA SER A 115 -2.96 21.64 7.52
C SER A 115 -3.27 22.87 8.37
N LEU A 116 -2.27 23.72 8.59
CA LEU A 116 -2.45 25.01 9.27
C LEU A 116 -3.23 26.03 8.42
N TYR A 117 -3.41 25.76 7.12
CA TYR A 117 -4.13 26.61 6.17
C TYR A 117 -5.59 26.19 5.97
N LEU A 118 -6.07 25.19 6.71
CA LEU A 118 -7.44 24.66 6.61
C LEU A 118 -8.28 25.05 7.82
#